data_AF-A0A812ZA39-F1
#
_entry.id   AF-A0A812ZA39-F1
#
_cell.length_a   1.000
_cell.length_b   1.000
_cell.length_c   1.000
_cell.angle_alpha   90.00
_cell.angle_beta   90.00
_cell.angle_gamma   90.00
#
_symmetry.space_group_name_H-M   'P 1'
#
loop_
_entity.id
_entity.type
_entity.pdbx_description
1 polymer ?
#
loop_
_entity_poly.entity_id
_entity_poly.type
_entity_poly.pdbx_seq_one_letter_code
_entity_poly.pdbx_strand_id
1 'polypeptide(L)'
;MGLQRNGMKKKKKQGATDEYWQGPEVAHAWVYGYGHLTWEWQPCVALRGVLHPGLFALLFLLIDSPALVAYGPRMLQGVIASFGDAAVCRSAERLGGPSAAWWTMAVHLGSWFQLYCLPRTYSSSLESVLFALALEQWLRGARLRSVTFGAAAVALRPTAAGYWLALVLYEVAVAARCGQLRRLVPGFILPGFAVAVSVLMLSTALDSWYYGEATVVPWSFLAFNVLSDGSALYGSHAWYWYATEGLVGARKLSGSVDGEQRE
;
A
#
# COMPACT_ATOMS: atom_id res chain seq x y z
N MET A 1 -42.25 -7.02 36.41
CA MET A 1 -41.57 -5.71 36.25
C MET A 1 -40.26 -5.78 37.00
N GLY A 2 -39.05 -5.72 36.46
CA GLY A 2 -38.55 -5.64 35.09
C GLY A 2 -37.16 -6.29 35.11
N LEU A 3 -36.89 -7.12 34.11
CA LEU A 3 -35.58 -7.64 33.75
C LEU A 3 -35.05 -6.78 32.61
N GLN A 4 -33.72 -6.69 32.47
CA GLN A 4 -32.91 -5.94 31.48
C GLN A 4 -32.32 -4.64 32.04
N ARG A 5 -31.04 -4.29 31.84
CA ARG A 5 -30.06 -4.64 30.79
C ARG A 5 -28.67 -4.30 31.35
N ASN A 6 -27.85 -5.29 31.67
CA ASN A 6 -26.40 -5.08 31.80
C ASN A 6 -25.79 -5.26 30.40
N GLY A 7 -25.82 -4.18 29.62
CA GLY A 7 -25.12 -4.10 28.34
C GLY A 7 -23.61 -4.01 28.58
N MET A 8 -22.93 -5.15 28.53
CA MET A 8 -21.48 -5.21 28.37
C MET A 8 -21.08 -4.36 27.16
N LYS A 9 -20.48 -3.19 27.42
CA LYS A 9 -19.72 -2.44 26.42
C LYS A 9 -18.55 -3.32 25.99
N LYS A 10 -18.75 -4.14 24.94
CA LYS A 10 -17.65 -4.74 24.19
C LYS A 10 -16.81 -3.58 23.67
N LYS A 11 -15.66 -3.31 24.32
CA LYS A 11 -14.60 -2.51 23.74
C LYS A 11 -14.20 -3.21 22.44
N LYS A 12 -14.76 -2.78 21.31
CA LYS A 12 -14.17 -3.09 19.99
C LYS A 12 -12.75 -2.54 20.08
N LYS A 13 -11.76 -3.43 20.09
CA LYS A 13 -10.38 -3.07 19.77
C LYS A 13 -10.41 -2.61 18.31
N GLN A 14 -10.77 -1.34 18.12
CA GLN A 14 -10.79 -0.70 16.82
C GLN A 14 -9.32 -0.57 16.41
N GLY A 15 -8.83 -1.51 15.60
CA GLY A 15 -7.63 -1.27 14.80
C GLY A 15 -7.86 0.00 13.97
N ALA A 16 -6.78 0.60 13.47
CA ALA A 16 -6.89 1.78 12.60
C ALA A 16 -7.93 1.50 11.51
N THR A 17 -8.83 2.46 11.27
CA THR A 17 -10.01 2.27 10.42
C THR A 17 -9.65 1.77 9.01
N ASP A 18 -8.48 2.13 8.50
CA ASP A 18 -7.98 1.68 7.21
C ASP A 18 -7.54 0.20 7.20
N GLU A 19 -6.92 -0.29 8.27
CA GLU A 19 -6.28 -1.62 8.34
C GLU A 19 -7.29 -2.75 8.18
N TYR A 20 -8.46 -2.60 8.80
CA TYR A 20 -9.49 -3.63 8.85
C TYR A 20 -10.56 -3.44 7.78
N TRP A 21 -11.09 -2.21 7.66
CA TRP A 21 -12.27 -1.92 6.84
C TRP A 21 -11.97 -1.76 5.33
N GLN A 22 -10.71 -1.78 4.91
CA GLN A 22 -10.33 -1.70 3.48
C GLN A 22 -9.55 -2.92 2.97
N GLY A 23 -9.33 -3.93 3.80
CA GLY A 23 -8.62 -5.15 3.41
C GLY A 23 -9.31 -6.40 3.94
N PRO A 24 -8.97 -6.87 5.16
CA PRO A 24 -9.50 -8.12 5.69
C PRO A 24 -11.03 -8.18 5.78
N GLU A 25 -11.72 -7.10 6.17
CA GLU A 25 -13.19 -7.11 6.26
C GLU A 25 -13.85 -7.25 4.88
N VAL A 26 -13.28 -6.59 3.86
CA VAL A 26 -13.77 -6.67 2.48
C VAL A 26 -13.62 -8.10 1.95
N ALA A 27 -12.45 -8.69 2.16
CA ALA A 27 -12.17 -10.07 1.82
C ALA A 27 -13.09 -11.05 2.55
N HIS A 28 -13.35 -10.79 3.84
CA HIS A 28 -14.26 -11.58 4.65
C HIS A 28 -15.69 -11.51 4.10
N ALA A 29 -16.16 -10.31 3.73
CA ALA A 29 -17.48 -10.13 3.11
C ALA A 29 -17.63 -10.89 1.79
N TRP A 30 -16.57 -10.94 0.96
CA TRP A 30 -16.57 -11.67 -0.30
C TRP A 30 -16.65 -13.20 -0.12
N VAL A 31 -15.95 -13.74 0.87
CA VAL A 31 -15.86 -15.20 1.07
C VAL A 31 -17.03 -15.74 1.89
N TYR A 32 -17.38 -15.07 2.99
CA TYR A 32 -18.38 -15.56 3.95
C TYR A 32 -19.78 -14.96 3.74
N GLY A 33 -19.93 -13.98 2.83
CA GLY A 33 -21.21 -13.35 2.52
C GLY A 33 -21.73 -12.39 3.60
N TYR A 34 -20.94 -12.10 4.63
CA TYR A 34 -21.25 -11.10 5.65
C TYR A 34 -20.03 -10.27 6.03
N GLY A 35 -20.27 -9.01 6.37
CA GLY A 35 -19.25 -8.02 6.69
C GLY A 35 -19.69 -6.64 6.24
N HIS A 36 -18.87 -5.63 6.50
CA HIS A 36 -19.17 -4.24 6.12
C HIS A 36 -18.28 -3.77 4.97
N LEU A 37 -18.90 -3.44 3.85
CA LEU A 37 -18.26 -2.71 2.76
C LEU A 37 -18.45 -1.21 2.97
N THR A 38 -17.36 -0.45 2.91
CA THR A 38 -17.43 1.01 2.98
C THR A 38 -17.96 1.59 1.67
N TRP A 39 -18.40 2.86 1.71
CA TRP A 39 -18.88 3.58 0.53
C TRP A 39 -17.85 3.64 -0.61
N GLU A 40 -16.56 3.52 -0.31
CA GLU A 40 -15.46 3.49 -1.29
C GLU A 40 -15.54 2.30 -2.26
N TRP A 41 -16.25 1.23 -1.89
CA TRP A 41 -16.48 0.01 -2.67
C TRP A 41 -17.80 0.02 -3.45
N GLN A 42 -18.55 1.14 -3.44
CA GLN A 42 -19.76 1.25 -4.25
C GLN A 42 -19.39 1.37 -5.73
N PRO A 43 -20.10 0.68 -6.66
CA PRO A 43 -19.78 0.73 -8.09
C PRO A 43 -19.73 2.14 -8.69
N CYS A 44 -20.57 3.04 -8.18
CA CYS A 44 -20.61 4.44 -8.64
C CYS A 44 -19.38 5.28 -8.25
N VAL A 45 -18.58 4.84 -7.26
CA VAL A 45 -17.37 5.53 -6.80
C VAL A 45 -16.11 4.75 -7.19
N ALA A 46 -16.12 3.44 -6.89
CA ALA A 46 -15.06 2.49 -7.18
C ALA A 46 -13.64 3.04 -6.91
N LEU A 47 -13.41 3.46 -5.66
CA LEU A 47 -12.17 4.14 -5.27
C LEU A 47 -11.03 3.16 -4.97
N ARG A 48 -11.33 1.88 -4.78
CA ARG A 48 -10.39 0.85 -4.32
C ARG A 48 -10.35 -0.34 -5.28
N GLY A 49 -9.13 -0.84 -5.50
CA GLY A 49 -8.89 -1.98 -6.38
C GLY A 49 -8.98 -3.30 -5.61
N VAL A 50 -9.38 -4.36 -6.31
CA VAL A 50 -9.63 -5.67 -5.69
C VAL A 50 -8.37 -6.43 -5.32
N LEU A 51 -7.21 -6.03 -5.87
CA LEU A 51 -5.94 -6.75 -5.70
C LEU A 51 -5.54 -6.94 -4.23
N HIS A 52 -5.63 -5.89 -3.40
CA HIS A 52 -5.19 -5.96 -2.00
C HIS A 52 -6.11 -6.84 -1.14
N PRO A 53 -7.45 -6.64 -1.10
CA PRO A 53 -8.33 -7.57 -0.39
C PRO A 53 -8.35 -8.97 -1.01
N GLY A 54 -8.14 -9.09 -2.32
CA GLY A 54 -8.09 -10.37 -3.03
C GLY A 54 -7.04 -11.31 -2.46
N LEU A 55 -5.89 -10.80 -2.02
CA LEU A 55 -4.87 -11.60 -1.33
C LEU A 55 -5.39 -12.24 -0.05
N PHE A 56 -6.18 -11.50 0.74
CA PHE A 56 -6.79 -12.03 1.96
C PHE A 56 -7.99 -12.93 1.66
N ALA A 57 -8.72 -12.66 0.58
CA ALA A 57 -9.83 -13.53 0.16
C ALA A 57 -9.32 -14.91 -0.24
N LEU A 58 -8.22 -14.97 -1.00
CA LEU A 58 -7.54 -16.23 -1.32
C LEU A 58 -7.06 -16.95 -0.06
N LEU A 59 -6.51 -16.23 0.91
CA LEU A 59 -6.14 -16.83 2.19
C LEU A 59 -7.37 -17.43 2.91
N PHE A 60 -8.49 -16.72 2.93
CA PHE A 60 -9.74 -17.16 3.56
C PHE A 60 -10.37 -18.37 2.88
N LEU A 61 -10.16 -18.58 1.58
CA LEU A 61 -10.59 -19.80 0.90
C LEU A 61 -9.78 -21.04 1.30
N LEU A 62 -8.59 -20.84 1.89
CA LEU A 62 -7.68 -21.93 2.29
C LEU A 62 -7.73 -22.24 3.79
N ILE A 63 -8.44 -21.43 4.59
CA ILE A 63 -8.50 -21.56 6.05
C ILE A 63 -9.95 -21.57 6.52
N ASP A 64 -10.23 -22.35 7.57
CA ASP A 64 -11.59 -22.50 8.12
C ASP A 64 -11.66 -22.18 9.63
N SER A 65 -10.51 -21.98 10.28
CA SER A 65 -10.46 -21.69 11.71
C SER A 65 -10.73 -20.21 12.01
N PRO A 66 -11.64 -19.86 12.94
CA PRO A 66 -11.89 -18.47 13.33
C PRO A 66 -10.64 -17.72 13.81
N ALA A 67 -9.71 -18.43 14.45
CA ALA A 67 -8.45 -17.84 14.89
C ALA A 67 -7.54 -17.50 13.70
N LEU A 68 -7.49 -18.38 12.69
CA LEU A 68 -6.73 -18.13 11.47
C LEU A 68 -7.37 -17.03 10.63
N VAL A 69 -8.70 -16.91 10.58
CA VAL A 69 -9.37 -15.78 9.91
C VAL A 69 -9.04 -14.46 10.59
N ALA A 70 -9.00 -14.43 11.93
CA ALA A 70 -8.71 -13.23 12.70
C ALA A 70 -7.24 -12.77 12.61
N TYR A 71 -6.28 -13.69 12.61
CA TYR A 71 -4.84 -13.37 12.65
C TYR A 71 -4.10 -13.62 11.33
N GLY A 72 -4.63 -14.45 10.45
CA GLY A 72 -4.03 -14.86 9.19
C GLY A 72 -3.64 -13.70 8.27
N PRO A 73 -4.47 -12.67 8.07
CA PRO A 73 -4.10 -11.52 7.25
C PRO A 73 -2.82 -10.82 7.73
N ARG A 74 -2.65 -10.69 9.05
CA ARG A 74 -1.44 -10.11 9.66
C ARG A 74 -0.23 -11.02 9.51
N MET A 75 -0.43 -12.34 9.61
CA MET A 75 0.65 -13.31 9.39
C MET A 75 1.12 -13.29 7.92
N LEU A 76 0.18 -13.29 6.97
CA LEU A 76 0.46 -13.16 5.55
C LEU A 76 1.22 -11.87 5.26
N GLN A 77 0.75 -10.75 5.81
CA GLN A 77 1.42 -9.46 5.64
C GLN A 77 2.82 -9.44 6.28
N GLY A 78 3.02 -10.10 7.42
CA GLY A 78 4.34 -10.29 8.02
C GLY A 78 5.29 -11.10 7.13
N VAL A 79 4.79 -12.14 6.45
CA VAL A 79 5.57 -12.89 5.45
C VAL A 79 5.92 -11.99 4.26
N ILE A 80 4.95 -11.23 3.73
CA ILE A 80 5.19 -10.26 2.65
C ILE A 80 6.23 -9.21 3.06
N ALA A 81 6.14 -8.67 4.27
CA ALA A 81 7.09 -7.72 4.83
C ALA A 81 8.52 -8.28 4.84
N SER A 82 8.70 -9.56 5.21
CA SER A 82 10.02 -10.19 5.22
C SER A 82 10.69 -10.24 3.85
N PHE A 83 9.91 -10.39 2.76
CA PHE A 83 10.45 -10.28 1.40
C PHE A 83 10.92 -8.87 1.09
N GLY A 84 10.20 -7.85 1.58
CA GLY A 84 10.60 -6.44 1.49
C GLY A 84 11.91 -6.18 2.23
N ASP A 85 12.02 -6.62 3.49
CA ASP A 85 13.23 -6.48 4.30
C ASP A 85 14.45 -7.14 3.62
N ALA A 86 14.26 -8.35 3.09
CA ALA A 86 15.29 -9.05 2.36
C ALA A 86 15.70 -8.31 1.06
N ALA A 87 14.76 -7.68 0.38
CA ALA A 87 15.04 -6.87 -0.81
C ALA A 87 15.82 -5.59 -0.48
N VAL A 88 15.50 -4.93 0.64
CA VAL A 88 16.26 -3.76 1.13
C VAL A 88 17.68 -4.17 1.48
N CYS A 89 17.87 -5.27 2.22
CA CYS A 89 19.19 -5.80 2.56
C CYS A 89 20.04 -6.07 1.31
N ARG A 90 19.50 -6.82 0.34
CA ARG A 90 20.19 -7.13 -0.93
C ARG A 90 20.48 -5.88 -1.77
N SER A 91 19.60 -4.89 -1.75
CA SER A 91 19.80 -3.62 -2.46
C SER A 91 20.94 -2.82 -1.84
N ALA A 92 20.98 -2.73 -0.50
CA ALA A 92 22.05 -2.05 0.22
C ALA A 92 23.41 -2.72 0.02
N GLU A 93 23.45 -4.06 0.04
CA GLU A 93 24.67 -4.82 -0.23
C GLU A 93 25.20 -4.57 -1.64
N ARG A 94 24.33 -4.49 -2.65
CA ARG A 94 24.74 -4.20 -4.04
C ARG A 94 25.28 -2.79 -4.23
N LEU A 95 24.73 -1.82 -3.49
CA LEU A 95 25.11 -0.41 -3.62
C LEU A 95 26.36 -0.05 -2.82
N GLY A 96 26.55 -0.65 -1.64
CA GLY A 96 27.61 -0.25 -0.70
C GLY A 96 28.36 -1.40 -0.03
N GLY A 97 28.16 -2.63 -0.48
CA GLY A 97 28.79 -3.83 0.08
C GLY A 97 28.20 -4.28 1.42
N PRO A 98 28.79 -5.34 2.04
CA PRO A 98 28.24 -5.96 3.24
C PRO A 98 28.12 -5.03 4.46
N SER A 99 29.06 -4.09 4.61
CA SER A 99 29.03 -3.12 5.70
C SER A 99 27.84 -2.16 5.58
N ALA A 100 27.56 -1.65 4.37
CA ALA A 100 26.41 -0.81 4.12
C ALA A 100 25.09 -1.56 4.34
N ALA A 101 25.03 -2.84 3.96
CA ALA A 101 23.87 -3.69 4.21
C ALA A 101 23.59 -3.82 5.72
N TRP A 102 24.64 -4.07 6.51
CA TRP A 102 24.51 -4.18 7.96
C TRP A 102 23.94 -2.91 8.60
N TRP A 103 24.53 -1.74 8.30
CA TRP A 103 24.04 -0.46 8.84
C TRP A 103 22.63 -0.13 8.35
N THR A 104 22.31 -0.42 7.09
CA THR A 104 20.96 -0.22 6.55
C THR A 104 19.95 -1.08 7.30
N MET A 105 20.29 -2.35 7.59
CA MET A 105 19.41 -3.24 8.35
C MET A 105 19.30 -2.87 9.82
N ALA A 106 20.37 -2.39 10.45
CA ALA A 106 20.30 -1.87 11.80
C ALA A 106 19.33 -0.68 11.91
N VAL A 107 19.37 0.26 10.94
CA VAL A 107 18.46 1.41 10.90
C VAL A 107 17.04 0.99 10.53
N HIS A 108 16.88 0.13 9.53
CA HIS A 108 15.59 -0.32 9.02
C HIS A 108 14.82 -1.12 10.06
N LEU A 109 15.45 -2.14 10.65
CA LEU A 109 14.86 -2.97 11.70
C LEU A 109 14.81 -2.25 13.06
N GLY A 110 15.69 -1.26 13.29
CA GLY A 110 15.64 -0.41 14.48
C GLY A 110 14.57 0.69 14.41
N SER A 111 13.99 0.93 13.23
CA SER A 111 12.93 1.93 13.05
C SER A 111 11.61 1.43 13.59
N TRP A 112 11.18 2.00 14.71
CA TRP A 112 9.89 1.69 15.34
C TRP A 112 8.71 1.83 14.35
N PHE A 113 8.78 2.82 13.45
CA PHE A 113 7.75 3.06 12.44
C PHE A 113 7.68 1.91 11.42
N GLN A 114 8.83 1.42 10.94
CA GLN A 114 8.86 0.32 9.97
C GLN A 114 8.34 -0.97 10.60
N LEU A 115 8.81 -1.30 11.81
CA LEU A 115 8.34 -2.46 12.56
C LEU A 115 6.82 -2.40 12.83
N TYR A 116 6.28 -1.20 13.02
CA TYR A 116 4.86 -1.00 13.28
C TYR A 116 4.00 -1.02 12.01
N CYS A 117 4.44 -0.38 10.92
CA CYS A 117 3.62 -0.18 9.73
C CYS A 117 3.71 -1.33 8.73
N LEU A 118 4.91 -1.85 8.47
CA LEU A 118 5.16 -2.83 7.40
C LEU A 118 4.36 -4.15 7.56
N PRO A 119 4.24 -4.75 8.76
CA PRO A 119 3.48 -6.01 8.93
C PRO A 119 1.96 -5.80 9.03
N ARG A 120 1.46 -4.56 8.98
CA ARG A 120 0.01 -4.27 9.04
C ARG A 120 -0.60 -4.29 7.65
N THR A 121 -1.86 -4.69 7.58
CA THR A 121 -2.63 -4.94 6.35
C THR A 121 -3.06 -3.65 5.66
N TYR A 122 -2.11 -2.73 5.46
CA TYR A 122 -2.28 -1.52 4.68
C TYR A 122 -1.82 -1.77 3.24
N SER A 123 -2.55 -1.22 2.28
CA SER A 123 -2.13 -1.23 0.88
C SER A 123 -0.81 -0.47 0.67
N SER A 124 -0.48 0.51 1.52
CA SER A 124 0.82 1.23 1.51
C SER A 124 1.97 0.33 1.94
N SER A 125 1.72 -0.59 2.88
CA SER A 125 2.75 -1.53 3.31
C SER A 125 3.07 -2.51 2.20
N LEU A 126 2.03 -3.03 1.51
CA LEU A 126 2.22 -3.86 0.30
C LEU A 126 2.92 -3.09 -0.83
N GLU A 127 2.52 -1.85 -1.09
CA GLU A 127 3.18 -0.95 -2.05
C GLU A 127 4.67 -0.78 -1.72
N SER A 128 5.00 -0.53 -0.45
CA SER A 128 6.39 -0.36 0.02
C SER A 128 7.23 -1.61 -0.23
N VAL A 129 6.66 -2.80 -0.01
CA VAL A 129 7.34 -4.07 -0.29
C VAL A 129 7.55 -4.27 -1.79
N LEU A 130 6.54 -3.99 -2.62
CA LEU A 130 6.66 -4.06 -4.08
C LEU A 130 7.72 -3.10 -4.60
N PHE A 131 7.80 -1.89 -4.03
CA PHE A 131 8.84 -0.93 -4.35
C PHE A 131 10.24 -1.47 -4.03
N ALA A 132 10.45 -2.03 -2.83
CA ALA A 132 11.72 -2.61 -2.44
C ALA A 132 12.14 -3.78 -3.37
N LEU A 133 11.20 -4.68 -3.70
CA LEU A 133 11.44 -5.79 -4.63
C LEU A 133 11.78 -5.29 -6.04
N ALA A 134 11.05 -4.30 -6.51
CA ALA A 134 11.26 -3.73 -7.83
C ALA A 134 12.61 -3.02 -7.94
N LEU A 135 13.04 -2.31 -6.89
CA LEU A 135 14.37 -1.70 -6.81
C LEU A 135 15.49 -2.75 -6.76
N GLU A 136 15.32 -3.83 -5.99
CA GLU A 136 16.29 -4.93 -5.95
C GLU A 136 16.50 -5.56 -7.34
N GLN A 137 15.41 -5.76 -8.07
CA GLN A 137 15.43 -6.33 -9.42
C GLN A 137 16.02 -5.36 -10.44
N TRP A 138 15.80 -4.05 -10.24
CA TRP A 138 16.43 -3.00 -11.02
C TRP A 138 17.96 -3.03 -10.88
N LEU A 139 18.45 -3.07 -9.64
CA LEU A 139 19.88 -3.15 -9.32
C LEU A 139 20.53 -4.45 -9.80
N ARG A 140 19.74 -5.51 -10.00
CA ARG A 140 20.16 -6.77 -10.64
C ARG A 140 20.25 -6.71 -12.16
N GLY A 141 19.86 -5.59 -12.77
CA GLY A 141 19.73 -5.45 -14.22
C GLY A 141 18.48 -6.11 -14.80
N ALA A 142 17.60 -6.69 -13.96
CA ALA A 142 16.39 -7.37 -14.41
C ALA A 142 15.23 -6.38 -14.63
N ARG A 143 15.40 -5.50 -15.61
CA ARG A 143 14.54 -4.31 -15.81
C ARG A 143 13.06 -4.63 -16.00
N LEU A 144 12.72 -5.67 -16.77
CA LEU A 144 11.31 -6.06 -16.98
C LEU A 144 10.64 -6.58 -15.70
N ARG A 145 11.38 -7.32 -14.85
CA ARG A 145 10.87 -7.76 -13.54
C ARG A 145 10.66 -6.58 -12.61
N SER A 146 11.57 -5.60 -12.63
CA SER A 146 11.41 -4.34 -11.90
C SER A 146 10.14 -3.59 -12.32
N VAL A 147 9.92 -3.43 -13.63
CA VAL A 147 8.71 -2.79 -14.16
C VAL A 147 7.45 -3.57 -13.80
N THR A 148 7.49 -4.90 -13.74
CA THR A 148 6.34 -5.73 -13.33
C THR A 148 5.91 -5.40 -11.90
N PHE A 149 6.85 -5.42 -10.96
CA PHE A 149 6.58 -5.07 -9.56
C PHE A 149 6.16 -3.60 -9.42
N GLY A 150 6.76 -2.70 -10.21
CA GLY A 150 6.40 -1.30 -10.20
C GLY A 150 4.99 -1.02 -10.72
N ALA A 151 4.60 -1.68 -11.81
CA ALA A 151 3.25 -1.59 -12.34
C ALA A 151 2.21 -2.20 -11.37
N ALA A 152 2.57 -3.28 -10.66
CA ALA A 152 1.72 -3.82 -9.59
C ALA A 152 1.55 -2.83 -8.42
N ALA A 153 2.60 -2.09 -8.05
CA ALA A 153 2.49 -1.03 -7.06
C ALA A 153 1.58 0.12 -7.53
N VAL A 154 1.66 0.52 -8.82
CA VAL A 154 0.78 1.53 -9.43
C VAL A 154 -0.68 1.07 -9.48
N ALA A 155 -0.91 -0.21 -9.77
CA ALA A 155 -2.25 -0.79 -9.75
C ALA A 155 -2.89 -0.71 -8.35
N LEU A 156 -2.09 -0.95 -7.30
CA LEU A 156 -2.54 -0.86 -5.91
C LEU A 156 -2.72 0.59 -5.44
N ARG A 157 -1.79 1.47 -5.81
CA ARG A 157 -1.80 2.89 -5.47
C ARG A 157 -1.26 3.73 -6.62
N PRO A 158 -2.09 4.58 -7.27
CA PRO A 158 -1.65 5.41 -8.39
C PRO A 158 -0.52 6.38 -8.05
N THR A 159 -0.39 6.78 -6.79
CA THR A 159 0.70 7.61 -6.28
C THR A 159 2.08 6.98 -6.50
N ALA A 160 2.13 5.65 -6.65
CA ALA A 160 3.35 4.91 -6.93
C ALA A 160 4.04 5.30 -8.23
N ALA A 161 3.27 5.85 -9.19
CA ALA A 161 3.80 6.20 -10.51
C ALA A 161 4.93 7.22 -10.44
N GLY A 162 4.92 8.09 -9.42
CA GLY A 162 5.91 9.16 -9.26
C GLY A 162 7.35 8.63 -9.12
N TYR A 163 7.59 7.67 -8.24
CA TYR A 163 8.94 7.12 -8.05
C TYR A 163 9.39 6.21 -9.21
N TRP A 164 8.47 5.52 -9.88
CA TRP A 164 8.80 4.74 -11.09
C TRP A 164 9.16 5.62 -12.27
N LEU A 165 8.43 6.72 -12.45
CA LEU A 165 8.74 7.70 -13.48
C LEU A 165 10.16 8.26 -13.27
N ALA A 166 10.53 8.58 -12.03
CA ALA A 166 11.88 9.04 -11.71
C ALA A 166 12.98 8.03 -12.12
N LEU A 167 12.77 6.73 -11.86
CA LEU A 167 13.72 5.68 -12.24
C LEU A 167 13.82 5.50 -13.77
N VAL A 168 12.70 5.55 -14.49
CA VAL A 168 12.71 5.47 -15.97
C VAL A 168 13.38 6.69 -16.57
N LEU A 169 13.10 7.89 -16.07
CA LEU A 169 13.76 9.13 -16.52
C LEU A 169 15.27 9.10 -16.26
N TYR A 170 15.70 8.53 -15.14
CA TYR A 170 17.12 8.34 -14.84
C TYR A 170 17.80 7.45 -15.91
N GLU A 171 17.20 6.33 -16.31
CA GLU A 171 17.77 5.49 -17.38
C GLU A 171 17.81 6.18 -18.72
N VAL A 172 16.74 6.90 -19.08
CA VAL A 172 16.71 7.66 -20.32
C VAL A 172 17.83 8.71 -20.32
N ALA A 173 18.05 9.40 -19.20
CA ALA A 173 19.13 10.38 -19.05
C ALA A 173 20.51 9.73 -19.18
N VAL A 174 20.74 8.57 -18.54
CA VAL A 174 22.01 7.82 -18.65
C VAL A 174 22.24 7.35 -20.09
N ALA A 175 21.22 6.75 -20.72
CA ALA A 175 21.32 6.28 -22.10
C ALA A 175 21.53 7.41 -23.10
N ALA A 176 20.92 8.58 -22.87
CA ALA A 176 21.14 9.77 -23.68
C ALA A 176 22.59 10.25 -23.58
N ARG A 177 23.16 10.31 -22.37
CA ARG A 177 24.58 10.67 -22.15
C ARG A 177 25.54 9.69 -22.80
N CYS A 178 25.22 8.40 -22.80
CA CYS A 178 26.06 7.37 -23.40
C CYS A 178 25.81 7.13 -24.90
N GLY A 179 24.90 7.88 -25.54
CA GLY A 179 24.56 7.69 -26.96
C GLY A 179 23.83 6.38 -27.27
N GLN A 180 23.24 5.72 -26.26
CA GLN A 180 22.63 4.39 -26.37
C GLN A 180 21.10 4.43 -26.54
N LEU A 181 20.52 5.62 -26.74
CA LEU A 181 19.06 5.80 -26.79
C LEU A 181 18.38 4.90 -27.84
N ARG A 182 19.01 4.71 -29.00
CA ARG A 182 18.50 3.83 -30.07
C ARG A 182 18.38 2.35 -29.65
N ARG A 183 19.20 1.90 -28.68
CA ARG A 183 19.14 0.53 -28.14
C ARG A 183 18.21 0.43 -26.93
N LEU A 184 18.11 1.50 -26.13
CA LEU A 184 17.24 1.56 -24.96
C LEU A 184 15.75 1.38 -25.33
N VAL A 185 15.32 2.01 -26.43
CA VAL A 185 13.90 1.99 -26.84
C VAL A 185 13.39 0.56 -27.10
N PRO A 186 13.98 -0.23 -28.02
CA PRO A 186 13.54 -1.61 -28.25
C PRO A 186 13.92 -2.56 -27.10
N GLY A 187 15.03 -2.31 -26.40
CA GLY A 187 15.53 -3.22 -25.37
C GLY A 187 14.84 -3.11 -24.01
N PHE A 188 14.31 -1.92 -23.69
CA PHE A 188 13.73 -1.64 -22.37
C PHE A 188 12.41 -0.89 -22.44
N ILE A 189 12.32 0.24 -23.17
CA ILE A 189 11.13 1.10 -23.11
C ILE A 189 9.90 0.39 -23.69
N LEU A 190 10.00 -0.18 -24.88
CA LEU A 190 8.88 -0.87 -25.52
C LEU A 190 8.43 -2.12 -24.75
N PRO A 191 9.31 -3.08 -24.38
CA PRO A 191 8.90 -4.23 -23.60
C PRO A 191 8.47 -3.85 -22.18
N GLY A 192 9.10 -2.85 -21.56
CA GLY A 192 8.70 -2.33 -20.25
C GLY A 192 7.31 -1.71 -20.29
N PHE A 193 7.01 -0.90 -21.30
CA PHE A 193 5.68 -0.34 -21.53
C PHE A 193 4.64 -1.44 -21.74
N ALA A 194 4.94 -2.44 -22.58
CA ALA A 194 4.05 -3.57 -22.80
C ALA A 194 3.74 -4.34 -21.51
N VAL A 195 4.75 -4.59 -20.67
CA VAL A 195 4.58 -5.22 -19.35
C VAL A 195 3.73 -4.35 -18.42
N ALA A 196 4.02 -3.05 -18.32
CA ALA A 196 3.29 -2.13 -17.47
C ALA A 196 1.80 -2.05 -17.87
N VAL A 197 1.53 -1.89 -19.16
CA VAL A 197 0.16 -1.91 -19.70
C VAL A 197 -0.52 -3.24 -19.41
N SER A 198 0.17 -4.37 -19.62
CA SER A 198 -0.42 -5.70 -19.37
C SER A 198 -0.84 -5.88 -17.91
N VAL A 199 0.00 -5.46 -16.95
CA VAL A 199 -0.31 -5.54 -15.52
C VAL A 199 -1.49 -4.63 -15.15
N LEU A 200 -1.51 -3.40 -15.66
CA LEU A 200 -2.59 -2.44 -15.38
C LEU A 200 -3.91 -2.86 -16.04
N MET A 201 -3.87 -3.43 -17.25
CA MET A 201 -5.04 -3.99 -17.92
C MET A 201 -5.59 -5.20 -17.17
N LEU A 202 -4.72 -6.08 -16.65
CA LEU A 202 -5.15 -7.18 -15.79
C LEU A 202 -5.83 -6.67 -14.51
N SER A 203 -5.26 -5.67 -13.84
CA SER A 203 -5.90 -5.04 -12.67
C SER A 203 -7.26 -4.46 -13.03
N THR A 204 -7.33 -3.68 -14.11
CA THR A 204 -8.56 -3.04 -14.59
C THR A 204 -9.63 -4.08 -14.93
N ALA A 205 -9.24 -5.20 -15.55
CA ALA A 205 -10.16 -6.28 -15.88
C ALA A 205 -10.72 -6.95 -14.62
N LEU A 206 -9.89 -7.18 -13.59
CA LEU A 206 -10.33 -7.71 -12.31
C LEU A 206 -11.26 -6.74 -11.57
N ASP A 207 -10.92 -5.46 -11.57
CA ASP A 207 -11.74 -4.41 -10.97
C ASP A 207 -13.09 -4.31 -11.71
N SER A 208 -13.07 -4.30 -13.05
CA SER A 208 -14.29 -4.23 -13.88
C SER A 208 -15.18 -5.46 -13.70
N TRP A 209 -14.58 -6.65 -13.58
CA TRP A 209 -15.32 -7.88 -13.28
C TRP A 209 -16.03 -7.80 -11.92
N TYR A 210 -15.38 -7.24 -10.91
CA TYR A 210 -15.94 -7.09 -9.58
C TYR A 210 -17.06 -6.03 -9.53
N TYR A 211 -16.86 -4.86 -10.14
CA TYR A 211 -17.82 -3.77 -10.11
C TYR A 211 -18.99 -3.96 -11.11
N GLY A 212 -18.85 -4.86 -12.08
CA GLY A 212 -19.85 -5.12 -13.12
C GLY A 212 -19.90 -4.05 -14.22
N GLU A 213 -18.99 -3.08 -14.19
CA GLU A 213 -18.87 -1.99 -15.15
C GLU A 213 -17.40 -1.82 -15.56
N ALA A 214 -17.13 -1.16 -16.69
CA ALA A 214 -15.76 -0.88 -17.12
C ALA A 214 -15.12 0.18 -16.19
N THR A 215 -14.40 -0.29 -15.17
CA THR A 215 -13.86 0.54 -14.11
C THR A 215 -12.34 0.55 -14.12
N VAL A 216 -11.77 1.74 -14.31
CA VAL A 216 -10.33 1.97 -14.16
C VAL A 216 -10.09 2.63 -12.81
N VAL A 217 -9.82 1.82 -11.78
CA VAL A 217 -9.66 2.32 -10.39
C VAL A 217 -8.61 3.44 -10.27
N PRO A 218 -7.42 3.35 -10.91
CA PRO A 218 -6.46 4.46 -10.87
C PRO A 218 -7.01 5.79 -11.39
N TRP A 219 -7.90 5.73 -12.38
CA TRP A 219 -8.58 6.91 -12.92
C TRP A 219 -9.63 7.43 -11.95
N SER A 220 -10.47 6.55 -11.38
CA SER A 220 -11.46 6.93 -10.37
C SER A 220 -10.80 7.61 -9.16
N PHE A 221 -9.66 7.07 -8.71
CA PHE A 221 -8.86 7.67 -7.64
C PHE A 221 -8.37 9.07 -8.01
N LEU A 222 -7.83 9.25 -9.23
CA LEU A 222 -7.35 10.54 -9.70
C LEU A 222 -8.49 11.56 -9.83
N ALA A 223 -9.61 11.14 -10.43
CA ALA A 223 -10.79 11.98 -10.61
C ALA A 223 -11.38 12.43 -9.26
N PHE A 224 -11.43 11.53 -8.28
CA PHE A 224 -11.94 11.86 -6.95
C PHE A 224 -11.00 12.80 -6.18
N ASN A 225 -9.69 12.51 -6.17
CA ASN A 225 -8.74 13.27 -5.35
C ASN A 225 -8.31 14.60 -5.99
N VAL A 226 -8.20 14.67 -7.32
CA VAL A 226 -7.67 15.85 -8.02
C VAL A 226 -8.77 16.67 -8.68
N LEU A 227 -9.76 16.03 -9.31
CA LEU A 227 -10.82 16.77 -10.04
C LEU A 227 -12.00 17.15 -9.15
N SER A 228 -12.24 16.41 -8.06
CA SER A 228 -13.42 16.57 -7.20
C SER A 228 -13.08 17.05 -5.78
N ASP A 229 -11.83 17.47 -5.53
CA ASP A 229 -11.34 17.96 -4.23
C ASP A 229 -11.65 17.03 -3.03
N GLY A 230 -11.74 15.72 -3.27
CA GLY A 230 -12.06 14.73 -2.24
C GLY A 230 -11.07 14.72 -1.06
N SER A 231 -9.86 15.24 -1.23
CA SER A 231 -8.89 15.44 -0.15
C SER A 231 -9.36 16.45 0.91
N ALA A 232 -10.29 17.35 0.58
CA ALA A 232 -10.86 18.30 1.55
C ALA A 232 -11.65 17.60 2.66
N LEU A 233 -12.23 16.42 2.39
CA LEU A 233 -12.93 15.59 3.38
C LEU A 233 -12.01 15.11 4.52
N TYR A 234 -10.71 15.01 4.26
CA TYR A 234 -9.70 14.56 5.22
C TYR A 234 -8.94 15.73 5.88
N GLY A 235 -9.32 16.97 5.56
CA GLY A 235 -8.76 18.20 6.12
C GLY A 235 -7.75 18.87 5.19
N SER A 236 -7.91 20.19 5.01
CA SER A 236 -6.92 21.04 4.34
C SER A 236 -5.99 21.65 5.39
N HIS A 237 -4.70 21.29 5.37
CA HIS A 237 -3.70 21.90 6.23
C HIS A 237 -2.93 23.01 5.50
N ALA A 238 -2.57 24.06 6.23
CA ALA A 238 -1.71 25.10 5.68
C ALA A 238 -0.34 24.53 5.30
N TRP A 239 0.32 25.09 4.29
CA TRP A 239 1.61 24.59 3.75
C TRP A 239 2.71 24.46 4.82
N TYR A 240 2.66 25.29 5.87
CA TYR A 240 3.62 25.29 6.98
C TYR A 240 3.30 24.24 8.06
N TRP A 241 2.16 23.55 7.99
CA TRP A 241 1.68 22.64 9.03
C TRP A 241 2.68 21.50 9.32
N TYR A 242 3.32 20.94 8.30
CA TYR A 242 4.36 19.92 8.48
C TYR A 242 5.59 20.45 9.22
N ALA A 243 5.94 21.72 9.03
CA ALA A 243 7.07 22.35 9.70
C ALA A 243 6.74 22.75 11.14
N THR A 244 5.51 23.19 11.41
CA THR A 244 5.12 23.74 12.73
C THR A 244 4.48 22.70 13.65
N GLU A 245 3.54 21.90 13.17
CA GLU A 245 2.79 20.94 13.99
C GLU A 245 3.33 19.51 13.84
N GLY A 246 3.95 19.15 12.71
CA GLY A 246 4.58 17.84 12.50
C GLY A 246 5.71 17.53 13.49
N LEU A 247 6.46 18.55 13.92
CA LEU A 247 7.52 18.45 14.93
C LEU A 247 6.99 18.56 16.38
N VAL A 248 5.90 19.30 16.59
CA VAL A 248 5.37 19.62 17.93
C VAL A 248 4.27 18.65 18.37
N GLY A 249 3.61 17.94 17.44
CA GLY A 249 2.54 16.99 17.71
C GLY A 249 2.96 15.80 18.59
N ALA A 250 4.25 15.46 18.64
CA ALA A 250 4.79 14.48 19.57
C ALA A 250 4.67 14.91 21.04
N ARG A 251 4.52 16.22 21.33
CA ARG A 251 4.41 16.76 22.70
C ARG A 251 2.96 16.79 23.21
N LYS A 252 1.98 16.99 22.33
CA LYS A 252 0.55 17.13 22.70
C LYS A 252 -0.10 15.83 23.22
N LEU A 253 0.45 14.65 22.89
CA LEU A 253 -0.06 13.37 23.39
C LEU A 253 0.38 13.03 24.82
N SER A 254 1.27 13.82 25.43
CA SER A 254 1.69 13.63 26.84
C SER A 254 0.94 14.51 27.84
N GLY A 255 0.07 15.41 27.38
CA GLY A 255 -0.53 16.46 28.22
C GLY A 255 -2.06 16.45 28.36
N SER A 256 -2.80 15.55 27.71
CA SER A 256 -4.28 15.60 27.74
C SER A 256 -4.90 14.57 28.69
N VAL A 257 -4.33 14.38 29.88
CA VAL A 257 -4.98 13.61 30.97
C VAL A 257 -5.56 14.52 32.06
N ASP A 258 -5.19 15.79 32.14
CA ASP A 258 -5.67 16.65 33.23
C ASP A 258 -6.43 17.88 32.70
N GLY A 259 -7.74 17.89 32.96
CA GLY A 259 -8.53 19.13 33.05
C GLY A 259 -9.64 19.30 32.01
N GLU A 260 -10.82 18.78 32.30
CA GLU A 260 -12.05 19.60 32.40
C GLU A 260 -13.21 18.76 32.96
N GLN A 261 -13.26 18.72 34.30
CA GLN A 261 -14.53 18.79 35.02
C GLN A 261 -14.82 20.28 35.29
N ARG A 262 -16.11 20.65 35.28
CA ARG A 262 -16.75 21.98 35.44
C ARG A 262 -17.10 22.59 34.07
N GLU A 263 -18.35 22.90 33.71
CA GLU A 263 -19.65 22.99 34.39
C GLU A 263 -20.76 22.35 33.54
#